data_AF-A0A968XM07-F1
#
_entry.id   AF-A0A968XM07-F1
#
_cell.length_a   1.000
_cell.length_b   1.000
_cell.length_c   1.000
_cell.angle_alpha   90.00
_cell.angle_beta   90.00
_cell.angle_gamma   90.00
#
_symmetry.space_group_name_H-M   'P 1'
#
loop_
_entity.id
_entity.type
_entity.pdbx_description
1 polymer ?
#
loop_
_entity_poly.entity_id
_entity_poly.type
_entity_poly.pdbx_seq_one_letter_code
_entity_poly.pdbx_strand_id
1 'polypeptide(L)'
;MTDLEAYKDKFSESGKRVLENALSESRRRDQNFVSIEHILFALAEEESELFNLTMRDLSVDPRSVRLSVEKRLENSRQHIGKGFRIAPETTELFKRSMDRARSQGRRVIEASDIFLCSSQRRTKPFKRHFTKSRNFARRGFNLCAGADSYS
;
A
#
# COMPACT_ATOMS: atom_id res chain seq x y z
N MET A 1 7.63 1.30 23.75
CA MET A 1 6.34 1.32 23.01
C MET A 1 6.67 1.23 21.54
N THR A 2 6.20 0.20 20.84
CA THR A 2 6.46 0.00 19.42
C THR A 2 5.84 1.14 18.62
N ASP A 3 6.58 1.82 17.74
CA ASP A 3 6.06 2.89 16.86
C ASP A 3 4.80 2.48 16.08
N LEU A 4 4.59 1.18 15.93
CA LEU A 4 3.50 0.55 15.22
C LEU A 4 2.11 0.70 15.87
N GLU A 5 2.01 0.68 17.20
CA GLU A 5 0.70 0.81 17.86
C GLU A 5 0.12 2.21 17.62
N ALA A 6 0.98 3.23 17.51
CA ALA A 6 0.57 4.58 17.13
C ALA A 6 0.00 4.66 15.70
N TYR A 7 0.38 3.73 14.83
CA TYR A 7 -0.14 3.66 13.46
C TYR A 7 -1.50 2.98 13.42
N LYS A 8 -1.73 1.89 14.16
CA LYS A 8 -2.98 1.10 14.09
C LYS A 8 -4.26 1.93 14.24
N ASP A 9 -4.28 2.92 15.12
CA ASP A 9 -5.43 3.81 15.33
C ASP A 9 -5.74 4.75 14.16
N LYS A 10 -4.82 4.84 13.19
CA LYS A 10 -4.95 5.66 11.98
C LYS A 10 -5.47 4.88 10.77
N PHE A 11 -5.65 3.56 10.89
CA PHE A 11 -6.13 2.72 9.79
C PHE A 11 -7.58 2.27 10.04
N SER A 12 -8.32 2.09 8.95
CA SER A 12 -9.59 1.34 8.97
C SER A 12 -9.33 -0.14 9.26
N GLU A 13 -10.38 -0.93 9.46
CA GLU A 13 -10.24 -2.38 9.64
C GLU A 13 -9.51 -3.05 8.47
N SER A 14 -9.75 -2.65 7.22
CA SER A 14 -9.01 -3.16 6.06
C SER A 14 -7.54 -2.73 6.08
N GLY A 15 -7.26 -1.48 6.44
CA GLY A 15 -5.88 -1.00 6.57
C GLY A 15 -5.10 -1.67 7.71
N LYS A 16 -5.76 -1.97 8.83
CA LYS A 16 -5.17 -2.70 9.95
C LYS A 16 -4.80 -4.13 9.55
N ARG A 17 -5.68 -4.84 8.85
CA ARG A 17 -5.40 -6.19 8.35
C ARG A 17 -4.20 -6.23 7.40
N VAL A 18 -4.10 -5.25 6.50
CA VAL A 18 -2.91 -5.10 5.63
C VAL A 18 -1.64 -4.92 6.46
N LEU A 19 -1.69 -4.05 7.47
CA LEU A 19 -0.54 -3.81 8.36
C LEU A 19 -0.16 -5.07 9.14
N GLU A 20 -1.13 -5.75 9.74
CA GLU A 20 -0.96 -6.99 10.50
C GLU A 20 -0.38 -8.12 9.64
N ASN A 21 -0.87 -8.29 8.42
CA ASN A 21 -0.36 -9.29 7.50
C ASN A 21 1.10 -8.97 7.08
N ALA A 22 1.40 -7.71 6.76
CA ALA A 22 2.77 -7.28 6.44
C ALA A 22 3.75 -7.52 7.60
N LEU A 23 3.30 -7.30 8.84
CA LEU A 23 4.08 -7.56 10.05
C LEU A 23 4.31 -9.04 10.29
N SER A 24 3.24 -9.83 10.17
CA SER A 24 3.28 -11.28 10.32
C SER A 24 4.30 -11.86 9.34
N GLU A 25 4.26 -11.42 8.08
CA GLU A 25 5.19 -11.89 7.05
C GLU A 25 6.64 -11.47 7.32
N SER A 26 6.86 -10.23 7.78
CA SER A 26 8.20 -9.75 8.14
C SER A 26 8.81 -10.52 9.32
N ARG A 27 7.98 -10.90 10.31
CA ARG A 27 8.38 -11.73 11.45
C ARG A 27 8.63 -13.17 11.03
N ARG A 28 7.74 -13.74 10.20
CA ARG A 28 7.86 -15.12 9.68
C ARG A 28 9.15 -15.33 8.89
N ARG A 29 9.67 -14.28 8.26
CA ARG A 29 10.94 -14.29 7.51
C ARG A 29 12.17 -13.85 8.34
N ASP A 30 12.00 -13.64 9.64
CA ASP A 30 13.04 -13.11 10.54
C ASP A 30 13.68 -11.80 10.08
N GLN A 31 12.97 -11.01 9.27
CA GLN A 31 13.45 -9.73 8.77
C GLN A 31 13.26 -8.63 9.80
N ASN A 32 12.17 -8.67 10.58
CA ASN A 32 11.83 -7.66 11.60
C ASN A 32 11.88 -6.20 11.06
N PHE A 33 11.64 -6.06 9.76
CA PHE A 33 11.74 -4.84 8.98
C PHE A 33 10.62 -4.81 7.94
N VAL A 34 9.68 -3.86 8.06
CA VAL A 34 8.59 -3.71 7.08
C VAL A 34 8.92 -2.67 6.03
N SER A 35 9.21 -3.16 4.85
CA SER A 35 9.36 -2.41 3.61
C SER A 35 8.04 -2.33 2.82
N ILE A 36 8.03 -1.57 1.72
CA ILE A 36 6.86 -1.44 0.84
C ILE A 36 6.49 -2.79 0.22
N GLU A 37 7.45 -3.68 -0.01
CA GLU A 37 7.22 -5.03 -0.53
C GLU A 37 6.29 -5.83 0.41
N HIS A 38 6.46 -5.71 1.72
CA HIS A 38 5.59 -6.38 2.69
C HIS A 38 4.17 -5.82 2.63
N ILE A 39 4.04 -4.51 2.46
CA ILE A 39 2.75 -3.85 2.30
C ILE A 39 2.07 -4.26 1.00
N LEU A 40 2.82 -4.32 -0.11
CA LEU A 40 2.31 -4.76 -1.41
C LEU A 40 1.85 -6.21 -1.39
N PHE A 41 2.62 -7.09 -0.76
CA PHE A 41 2.24 -8.48 -0.54
C PHE A 41 0.95 -8.56 0.28
N ALA A 42 0.88 -7.87 1.41
CA ALA A 42 -0.31 -7.84 2.25
C ALA A 42 -1.55 -7.27 1.54
N LEU A 43 -1.38 -6.25 0.71
CA LEU A 43 -2.46 -5.69 -0.13
C LEU A 43 -2.93 -6.68 -1.19
N ALA A 44 -2.02 -7.44 -1.80
CA ALA A 44 -2.37 -8.44 -2.80
C ALA A 44 -3.20 -9.59 -2.19
N GLU A 45 -3.01 -9.88 -0.91
CA GLU A 45 -3.74 -10.90 -0.15
C GLU A 45 -5.07 -10.37 0.41
N GLU A 46 -5.07 -9.24 1.14
CA GLU A 46 -6.30 -8.69 1.75
C GLU A 46 -7.26 -8.13 0.69
N GLU A 47 -6.74 -7.42 -0.31
CA GLU A 47 -7.53 -6.74 -1.35
C GLU A 47 -7.35 -7.45 -2.70
N SER A 48 -7.46 -8.78 -2.70
CA SER A 48 -7.19 -9.62 -3.87
C SER A 48 -8.03 -9.25 -5.10
N GLU A 49 -9.31 -8.91 -4.92
CA GLU A 49 -10.18 -8.47 -6.02
C GLU A 49 -9.70 -7.15 -6.63
N LEU A 50 -9.45 -6.14 -5.79
CA LEU A 50 -8.99 -4.83 -6.24
C LEU A 50 -7.63 -4.95 -6.94
N PHE A 51 -6.72 -5.73 -6.37
CA PHE A 51 -5.42 -6.02 -6.95
C PHE A 51 -5.55 -6.69 -8.32
N ASN A 52 -6.34 -7.76 -8.42
CA ASN A 52 -6.53 -8.53 -9.64
C ASN A 52 -7.19 -7.70 -10.75
N LEU A 53 -8.25 -6.94 -10.42
CA LEU A 53 -8.91 -6.02 -11.34
C LEU A 53 -7.93 -4.97 -11.85
N THR A 54 -7.15 -4.38 -10.95
CA THR A 54 -6.15 -3.36 -11.31
C THR A 54 -5.09 -3.92 -12.26
N MET A 55 -4.52 -5.09 -11.96
CA MET A 55 -3.49 -5.67 -12.83
C MET A 55 -4.05 -6.05 -14.19
N ARG A 56 -5.27 -6.59 -14.26
CA ARG A 56 -5.97 -6.88 -15.52
C ARG A 56 -6.25 -5.62 -16.33
N ASP A 57 -6.69 -4.54 -15.71
CA ASP A 57 -6.90 -3.23 -16.36
C ASP A 57 -5.59 -2.68 -16.95
N LEU A 58 -4.44 -3.08 -16.42
CA LEU A 58 -3.10 -2.73 -16.91
C LEU A 58 -2.54 -3.75 -17.91
N SER A 59 -3.31 -4.77 -18.28
CA SER A 59 -2.86 -5.90 -19.11
C SER A 59 -1.64 -6.64 -18.54
N VAL A 60 -1.53 -6.67 -17.21
CA VAL A 60 -0.50 -7.40 -16.47
C VAL A 60 -1.14 -8.61 -15.78
N ASP A 61 -0.50 -9.77 -15.87
CA ASP A 61 -0.95 -10.95 -15.14
C ASP A 61 -0.75 -10.76 -13.62
N PRO A 62 -1.83 -10.79 -12.80
CA PRO A 62 -1.71 -10.61 -11.36
C PRO A 62 -0.82 -11.67 -10.69
N ARG A 63 -0.80 -12.90 -11.22
CA ARG A 63 0.03 -13.99 -10.67
C ARG A 63 1.52 -13.69 -10.85
N SER A 64 1.91 -13.21 -12.03
CA SER A 64 3.27 -12.76 -12.32
C SER A 64 3.72 -11.63 -11.39
N VAL A 65 2.83 -10.70 -11.03
CA VAL A 65 3.16 -9.63 -10.07
C VAL A 65 3.36 -10.19 -8.67
N ARG A 66 2.48 -11.08 -8.20
CA ARG A 66 2.63 -11.73 -6.88
C ARG A 66 3.97 -12.45 -6.75
N LEU A 67 4.33 -13.27 -7.75
CA LEU A 67 5.63 -13.95 -7.81
C LEU A 67 6.80 -12.96 -7.80
N SER A 68 6.68 -11.85 -8.51
CA SER A 68 7.71 -10.81 -8.54
C SER A 68 7.87 -10.11 -7.19
N VAL A 69 6.78 -9.89 -6.45
CA VAL A 69 6.81 -9.31 -5.10
C VAL A 69 7.42 -10.30 -4.11
N GLU A 70 7.01 -11.57 -4.16
CA GLU A 70 7.54 -12.62 -3.29
C GLU A 70 9.05 -12.80 -3.46
N LYS A 71 9.53 -12.84 -4.71
CA LYS A 71 10.96 -12.89 -5.00
C LYS A 71 11.73 -11.69 -4.44
N ARG A 72 11.11 -10.50 -4.39
CA ARG A 72 11.73 -9.31 -3.77
C ARG A 72 11.72 -9.39 -2.26
N LEU A 73 10.71 -10.02 -1.66
CA LEU A 73 10.66 -10.27 -0.22
C LEU A 73 11.74 -11.24 0.23
N GLU A 74 12.06 -12.27 -0.55
CA GLU A 74 13.18 -13.19 -0.27
C GLU A 74 14.53 -12.46 -0.17
N ASN A 75 14.72 -11.43 -1.00
CA ASN A 75 15.95 -10.63 -1.05
C ASN A 75 15.87 -9.35 -0.19
N SER A 76 14.82 -9.20 0.63
CA SER A 76 14.63 -8.00 1.43
C SER A 76 15.59 -7.94 2.62
N ARG A 77 15.91 -6.71 3.04
CA ARG A 77 16.86 -6.46 4.12
C ARG A 77 16.34 -7.05 5.43
N GLN A 78 17.19 -7.80 6.10
CA GLN A 78 16.98 -8.20 7.49
C GLN A 78 17.45 -7.07 8.41
N HIS A 79 16.65 -6.74 9.42
CA HIS A 79 17.06 -5.88 10.51
C HIS A 79 17.60 -6.73 11.67
N ILE A 80 18.92 -6.73 11.81
CA ILE A 80 19.62 -7.36 12.93
C ILE A 80 19.69 -6.33 14.06
N GLY A 81 18.77 -6.42 15.01
CA GLY A 81 18.66 -5.48 16.12
C GLY A 81 17.54 -5.84 17.10
N LYS A 82 17.54 -5.21 18.28
CA LYS A 82 16.42 -5.34 19.22
C LYS A 82 15.25 -4.50 18.72
N GLY A 83 14.14 -5.16 18.42
CA GLY A 83 12.88 -4.51 18.08
C GLY A 83 12.58 -4.49 16.58
N PHE A 84 11.39 -3.99 16.28
CA PHE A 84 10.82 -4.00 14.95
C PHE A 84 10.96 -2.62 14.29
N ARG A 85 11.29 -2.58 12.99
CA ARG A 85 11.46 -1.31 12.26
C ARG A 85 10.57 -1.23 11.04
N ILE A 86 10.05 -0.03 10.78
CA ILE A 86 9.36 0.29 9.52
C ILE A 86 10.34 1.07 8.65
N ALA A 87 10.43 0.72 7.37
CA ALA A 87 11.24 1.47 6.42
C ALA A 87 10.73 2.91 6.30
N PRO A 88 11.61 3.93 6.25
CA PRO A 88 11.17 5.33 6.13
C PRO A 88 10.31 5.55 4.89
N GLU A 89 10.56 4.81 3.82
CA GLU A 89 9.74 4.82 2.60
C GLU A 89 8.33 4.31 2.83
N THR A 90 8.16 3.32 3.72
CA THR A 90 6.84 2.78 4.11
C THR A 90 6.10 3.78 5.00
N THR A 91 6.79 4.43 5.94
CA THR A 91 6.19 5.52 6.72
C THR A 91 5.73 6.66 5.82
N GLU A 92 6.53 7.03 4.83
CA GLU A 92 6.17 8.05 3.84
C GLU A 92 4.95 7.64 2.99
N LEU A 93 4.86 6.35 2.63
CA LEU A 93 3.65 5.81 1.98
C LEU A 93 2.40 6.04 2.84
N PHE A 94 2.46 5.73 4.15
CA PHE A 94 1.33 5.92 5.05
C PHE A 94 0.94 7.38 5.23
N LYS A 95 1.91 8.30 5.31
CA LYS A 95 1.64 9.75 5.34
C LYS A 95 0.85 10.19 4.11
N ARG A 96 1.32 9.82 2.92
CA ARG A 96 0.63 10.13 1.66
C ARG A 96 -0.78 9.52 1.59
N SER A 97 -0.96 8.30 2.09
CA SER A 97 -2.28 7.68 2.18
C SER A 97 -3.21 8.40 3.16
N MET A 98 -2.69 8.92 4.28
CA MET A 98 -3.44 9.76 5.22
C MET A 98 -3.85 11.10 4.60
N ASP A 99 -2.95 11.76 3.86
CA ASP A 99 -3.26 13.03 3.20
C ASP A 99 -4.37 12.86 2.16
N ARG A 100 -4.34 11.74 1.42
CA ARG A 100 -5.42 11.36 0.52
C ARG A 100 -6.73 11.08 1.25
N ALA A 101 -6.71 10.34 2.35
CA ALA A 101 -7.91 10.09 3.14
C ALA A 101 -8.52 11.42 3.63
N ARG A 102 -7.67 12.34 4.11
CA ARG A 102 -8.07 13.69 4.56
C ARG A 102 -8.63 14.54 3.43
N SER A 103 -8.06 14.46 2.22
CA SER A 103 -8.60 15.18 1.07
C SER A 103 -10.00 14.70 0.66
N GLN A 104 -10.40 13.51 1.12
CA GLN A 104 -11.75 12.96 0.97
C GLN A 104 -12.63 13.14 2.23
N GLY A 105 -12.17 13.91 3.22
CA GLY A 105 -12.87 14.14 4.48
C GLY A 105 -12.78 12.97 5.49
N ARG A 106 -11.99 11.93 5.19
CA ARG A 106 -11.77 10.78 6.09
C ARG A 106 -10.58 11.05 7.01
N ARG A 107 -10.61 10.43 8.20
CA ARG A 107 -9.52 10.51 9.20
C ARG A 107 -8.79 9.18 9.40
N VAL A 108 -9.17 8.17 8.62
CA VAL A 108 -8.64 6.81 8.66
C VAL A 108 -8.15 6.39 7.28
N ILE A 109 -7.03 5.69 7.25
CA ILE A 109 -6.42 5.14 6.03
C ILE A 109 -7.10 3.82 5.70
N GLU A 110 -7.64 3.70 4.49
CA GLU A 110 -8.12 2.42 3.97
C GLU A 110 -7.04 1.69 3.18
N ALA A 111 -7.17 0.37 3.04
CA ALA A 111 -6.27 -0.44 2.21
C ALA A 111 -6.16 0.10 0.76
N SER A 112 -7.27 0.65 0.25
CA SER A 112 -7.34 1.29 -1.06
C SER A 112 -6.49 2.56 -1.20
N ASP A 113 -6.37 3.36 -0.14
CA ASP A 113 -5.50 4.55 -0.11
C ASP A 113 -4.03 4.15 -0.19
N ILE A 114 -3.66 3.06 0.51
CA ILE A 114 -2.31 2.49 0.47
C ILE A 114 -2.00 1.97 -0.94
N PHE A 115 -2.94 1.21 -1.51
CA PHE A 115 -2.81 0.63 -2.84
C PHE A 115 -2.59 1.70 -3.93
N LEU A 116 -3.40 2.75 -3.92
CA LEU A 116 -3.29 3.86 -4.86
C LEU A 116 -1.99 4.64 -4.71
N CYS A 117 -1.54 4.92 -3.49
CA CYS A 117 -0.30 5.65 -3.25
C CYS A 117 0.94 4.81 -3.62
N SER A 118 0.88 3.49 -3.43
CA SER A 118 1.95 2.56 -3.81
C SER A 118 2.16 2.52 -5.33
N SER A 119 1.06 2.49 -6.08
CA SER A 119 1.06 2.48 -7.55
C SER A 119 1.70 3.74 -8.17
N GLN A 120 1.61 4.90 -7.50
CA GLN A 120 2.11 6.18 -8.03
C GLN A 120 3.64 6.34 -8.04
N ARG A 121 4.40 5.40 -7.46
CA ARG A 121 5.86 5.52 -7.35
C ARG A 121 6.65 5.18 -8.61
N ARG A 122 6.03 4.65 -9.69
CA ARG A 122 6.82 4.20 -10.85
C ARG A 122 6.52 4.78 -12.24
N THR A 123 5.36 5.32 -12.57
CA THR A 123 5.17 5.71 -13.99
C THR A 123 4.22 6.92 -14.16
N LYS A 124 4.68 7.95 -14.89
CA LYS A 124 3.85 9.09 -15.33
C LYS A 124 2.67 8.75 -16.29
N PRO A 125 2.46 7.56 -16.91
CA PRO A 125 1.25 7.23 -17.66
C PRO A 125 0.15 6.54 -16.85
N PHE A 126 0.39 6.10 -15.59
CA PHE A 126 -0.61 5.34 -14.81
C PHE A 126 -1.89 6.14 -14.50
N LYS A 127 -1.79 7.49 -14.48
CA LYS A 127 -2.92 8.40 -14.24
C LYS A 127 -4.00 8.35 -15.33
N ARG A 128 -3.71 7.82 -16.54
CA ARG A 128 -4.65 7.89 -17.68
C ARG A 128 -5.61 6.70 -17.80
N HIS A 129 -5.31 5.57 -17.17
CA HIS A 129 -6.14 4.36 -17.25
C HIS A 129 -7.09 4.21 -16.03
N PHE A 130 -6.68 4.66 -14.85
CA PHE A 130 -7.47 4.53 -13.63
C PHE A 130 -8.71 5.44 -13.56
N THR A 131 -8.76 6.50 -14.36
CA THR A 131 -9.87 7.45 -14.40
C THR A 131 -11.06 6.98 -15.25
N LYS A 132 -10.93 5.89 -16.02
CA LYS A 132 -11.99 5.39 -16.92
C LYS A 132 -12.63 4.06 -16.51
N SER A 133 -12.10 3.35 -15.51
CA SER A 133 -12.71 2.09 -15.05
C SER A 133 -13.97 2.42 -14.24
N ARG A 134 -15.15 2.25 -14.85
CA ARG A 134 -16.50 2.54 -14.30
C ARG A 134 -16.79 1.89 -12.93
N ASN A 135 -16.03 0.86 -12.55
CA ASN A 135 -16.14 0.22 -11.24
C ASN A 135 -15.43 0.98 -10.11
N PHE A 136 -14.44 1.82 -10.42
CA PHE A 136 -13.68 2.59 -9.43
C PHE A 136 -14.48 3.79 -8.90
N ALA A 137 -15.24 4.46 -9.78
CA ALA A 137 -16.11 5.57 -9.40
C ALA A 137 -17.29 5.15 -8.51
N ARG A 138 -17.77 3.91 -8.60
CA ARG A 138 -18.89 3.40 -7.78
C ARG A 138 -18.53 3.16 -6.31
N ARG A 139 -17.25 3.01 -5.97
CA ARG A 139 -16.77 2.84 -4.59
C ARG A 139 -16.33 4.16 -3.92
N GLY A 140 -16.75 5.32 -4.43
CA GLY A 140 -16.47 6.62 -3.81
C GLY A 140 -15.05 7.16 -4.04
N PHE A 141 -14.27 6.59 -4.95
CA PHE A 141 -12.92 7.06 -5.27
C PHE A 141 -12.94 8.31 -6.15
N ASN A 142 -13.24 9.46 -5.55
CA ASN A 142 -12.88 10.74 -6.16
C ASN A 142 -11.35 10.85 -6.18
N LEU A 143 -10.77 10.68 -7.36
CA LEU A 143 -9.40 11.03 -7.63
C LEU A 143 -9.35 12.56 -7.66
N CYS A 144 -8.93 13.17 -6.55
CA CYS A 144 -8.62 14.59 -6.51
C CYS A 144 -7.62 14.92 -7.63
N ALA A 145 -8.11 15.57 -8.67
CA ALA A 145 -7.32 16.48 -9.48
C ALA A 145 -7.10 17.74 -8.63
N GLY A 146 -6.05 17.73 -7.81
CA GLY A 146 -5.42 18.95 -7.27
C GLY A 146 -3.98 18.93 -7.81
N ALA A 147 -3.64 19.76 -8.80
CA ALA A 147 -3.31 21.18 -8.66
C ALA A 147 -2.01 21.37 -7.86
N ASP A 148 -0.91 21.41 -8.63
CA ASP A 148 0.18 22.39 -8.59
C ASP A 148 1.01 22.71 -7.34
N SER A 149 2.27 23.05 -7.66
CA SER A 149 3.26 23.83 -6.91
C SER A 149 3.95 23.19 -5.70
N TYR A 150 5.08 22.54 -5.97
CA TYR A 150 6.27 22.74 -5.13
C TYR A 150 7.09 23.85 -5.78
N SER A 151 7.33 24.93 -5.03
CA SER A 151 8.22 26.05 -5.38
C SER A 151 9.65 25.59 -5.67
#